data_AF-A0A8A3WRZ2-F1
#
_entry.id   AF-A0A8A3WRZ2-F1
#
_cell.length_a   1.000
_cell.length_b   1.000
_cell.length_c   1.000
_cell.angle_alpha   90.00
_cell.angle_beta   90.00
_cell.angle_gamma   90.00
#
_symmetry.space_group_name_H-M   'P 1'
#
loop_
_entity.id
_entity.type
_entity.pdbx_description
1 polymer ?
#
loop_
_entity_poly.entity_id
_entity_poly.type
_entity_poly.pdbx_seq_one_letter_code
_entity_poly.pdbx_strand_id
1 'polypeptide(L)' 'MRINPTTSSPGVSTLEKKNLGRIAQIIGPVLDVAFPPGKMPNIYNALVVKGRDTTGQPINVT' A
#
# COMPACT_ATOMS: atom_id res chain seq x y z
N MET A 1 -12.10 -9.07 -42.47
CA MET A 1 -11.29 -8.28 -41.51
C MET A 1 -11.67 -8.74 -40.10
N ARG A 2 -10.85 -9.59 -39.47
CA ARG A 2 -11.13 -10.17 -38.14
C ARG A 2 -10.80 -9.14 -37.07
N ILE A 3 -11.77 -8.75 -36.25
CA ILE A 3 -11.56 -7.89 -35.09
C ILE A 3 -11.26 -8.78 -33.88
N ASN A 4 -10.07 -8.62 -33.29
CA ASN A 4 -9.74 -9.28 -32.02
C ASN A 4 -10.49 -8.55 -30.90
N PRO A 5 -11.31 -9.23 -30.09
CA PRO A 5 -11.85 -8.62 -28.90
C PRO A 5 -10.69 -8.48 -27.91
N THR A 6 -10.33 -7.24 -27.55
CA THR A 6 -9.47 -6.98 -26.40
C THR A 6 -10.19 -7.49 -25.17
N THR A 7 -9.87 -8.71 -24.77
CA THR A 7 -10.23 -9.26 -23.47
C THR A 7 -9.49 -8.39 -22.47
N SER A 8 -10.18 -7.39 -21.92
CA SER A 8 -9.83 -6.83 -20.62
C SER A 8 -9.92 -7.99 -19.63
N SER A 9 -8.80 -8.70 -19.50
CA SER A 9 -8.65 -9.74 -18.50
C SER A 9 -9.01 -9.13 -17.14
N PRO A 10 -9.91 -9.72 -16.35
CA PRO A 10 -10.21 -9.24 -15.00
C PRO A 10 -9.01 -9.37 -14.05
N GLY A 11 -7.87 -9.88 -14.54
CA GLY A 11 -6.62 -10.03 -13.81
C GLY A 11 -5.66 -8.83 -13.87
N VAL A 12 -6.04 -7.67 -14.44
CA VAL A 12 -5.22 -6.45 -14.26
C VAL A 12 -5.51 -5.88 -12.88
N SER A 13 -4.63 -6.30 -11.98
CA SER A 13 -4.67 -6.23 -10.54
C SER A 13 -5.34 -4.99 -9.92
N THR A 14 -6.33 -5.25 -9.06
CA THR A 14 -6.78 -4.36 -7.98
C THR A 14 -5.66 -4.00 -6.98
N LEU A 15 -4.42 -4.44 -7.23
CA LEU A 15 -3.19 -4.10 -6.51
C LEU A 15 -2.59 -2.77 -6.98
N GLU A 16 -2.90 -2.29 -8.18
CA GLU A 16 -2.34 -1.06 -8.74
C GLU A 16 -2.87 0.25 -8.09
N LYS A 17 -3.90 0.17 -7.24
CA LYS A 17 -4.59 1.37 -6.71
C LYS A 17 -4.35 1.69 -5.23
N LYS A 18 -3.40 1.02 -4.57
CA LYS A 18 -3.07 1.31 -3.16
C LYS A 18 -1.68 1.95 -3.09
N ASN A 19 -1.63 3.19 -2.60
CA ASN A 19 -0.38 3.89 -2.31
C ASN A 19 0.27 3.29 -1.06
N LEU A 20 0.91 2.13 -1.20
CA LEU A 20 1.47 1.37 -0.09
C LEU A 20 2.92 1.75 0.17
N GLY A 21 3.23 1.97 1.44
CA GLY A 21 4.58 2.11 1.96
C GLY A 21 4.93 0.96 2.90
N ARG A 22 6.20 0.86 3.28
CA ARG A 22 6.69 -0.06 4.31
C ARG A 22 7.29 0.72 5.47
N ILE A 23 7.09 0.24 6.70
CA ILE A 23 7.81 0.77 7.87
C ILE A 23 9.28 0.38 7.71
N ALA A 24 10.16 1.38 7.66
CA ALA A 24 11.60 1.17 7.60
C ALA A 24 12.21 1.14 9.00
N GLN A 25 11.72 2.00 9.90
CA GLN A 25 12.22 2.14 11.26
C GLN A 25 11.14 2.65 12.22
N ILE A 26 11.31 2.33 13.51
CA ILE A 26 10.48 2.83 14.61
C ILE A 26 11.44 3.38 15.69
N ILE A 27 11.28 4.66 16.05
CA ILE A 27 12.06 5.33 17.12
C ILE A 27 11.07 5.97 18.11
N GLY A 28 10.82 5.30 19.23
CA GLY A 28 9.80 5.75 20.18
C GLY A 28 8.43 5.88 19.47
N PRO A 29 7.75 7.04 19.55
CA PRO A 29 6.47 7.26 18.87
C PRO A 29 6.60 7.63 17.38
N VAL A 30 7.82 7.77 16.84
CA VAL A 30 8.07 8.23 15.46
C VAL A 30 8.35 7.03 14.55
N LEU A 31 7.71 7.00 13.38
CA LEU A 31 7.86 5.95 12.36
C LEU A 31 8.44 6.53 11.08
N ASP A 32 9.52 5.92 10.58
CA ASP A 32 10.03 6.18 9.23
C ASP A 32 9.36 5.23 8.24
N VAL A 33 8.73 5.77 7.19
CA VAL A 33 7.98 4.99 6.19
C VAL A 33 8.56 5.24 4.80
N ALA A 34 8.95 4.16 4.12
CA ALA A 34 9.46 4.21 2.75
C ALA A 34 8.33 3.94 1.74
N PHE A 35 8.15 4.86 0.79
CA PHE A 35 7.25 4.68 -0.36
C PHE A 35 8.06 4.51 -1.65
N PRO A 36 7.50 3.84 -2.68
CA PRO A 36 8.10 3.84 -4.01
C PRO A 36 8.30 5.27 -4.57
N PRO A 37 9.22 5.46 -5.53
CA PRO A 37 9.37 6.74 -6.21
C PRO A 37 8.05 7.26 -6.80
N GLY A 38 7.76 8.56 -6.64
CA GLY A 38 6.53 9.18 -7.13
C GLY A 38 5.26 8.81 -6.36
N LYS A 39 5.37 8.05 -5.27
CA LYS A 39 4.27 7.59 -4.40
C LYS A 39 4.32 8.20 -2.98
N MET A 40 5.19 9.18 -2.77
CA MET A 40 5.29 9.88 -1.49
C MET A 40 3.99 10.65 -1.21
N PRO A 41 3.34 10.45 -0.06
CA PRO A 41 2.18 11.24 0.37
C PRO A 41 2.58 12.71 0.63
N ASN A 42 1.60 13.61 0.58
CA ASN A 42 1.80 14.99 1.01
C ASN A 42 2.13 15.04 2.50
N ILE A 43 2.87 16.09 2.91
CA ILE A 43 3.03 16.40 4.34
C ILE A 43 1.65 16.60 4.99
N TYR A 44 1.51 16.16 6.24
CA TYR A 44 0.25 16.13 7.01
C TYR A 44 -0.83 15.13 6.55
N ASN A 45 -0.58 14.31 5.53
CA ASN A 45 -1.47 13.17 5.27
C ASN A 45 -1.37 12.14 6.40
N ALA A 46 -2.52 11.70 6.90
CA ALA A 46 -2.58 10.56 7.82
C ALA A 46 -2.22 9.25 7.10
N LEU A 47 -1.53 8.36 7.81
CA LEU A 47 -1.18 7.03 7.34
C LEU A 47 -1.87 5.99 8.22
N VAL A 48 -2.51 5.00 7.60
CA VAL A 48 -3.07 3.86 8.32
C VAL A 48 -2.05 2.73 8.31
N VAL A 49 -1.56 2.33 9.48
CA VAL A 49 -0.70 1.17 9.63
C VAL A 49 -1.58 -0.06 9.80
N LYS A 50 -1.37 -1.06 8.93
CA LYS A 50 -2.01 -2.36 9.00
C LYS A 50 -0.95 -3.44 9.14
N GLY A 51 -1.10 -4.29 10.14
CA GLY A 51 -0.19 -5.39 10.40
C GLY A 51 -0.91 -6.59 11.00
N ARG A 52 -0.15 -7.68 11.21
CA ARG A 52 -0.55 -8.78 12.08
C ARG A 52 0.54 -8.98 13.12
N ASP A 53 0.15 -9.28 14.35
CA ASP A 53 1.11 -9.65 15.39
C ASP A 53 1.62 -11.09 15.19
N THR A 54 2.45 -11.57 16.12
CA THR A 54 3.01 -12.93 16.10
C THR A 54 1.96 -14.04 16.25
N THR A 55 0.77 -13.71 16.74
CA THR A 55 -0.37 -14.63 16.90
C THR A 55 -1.38 -14.51 15.75
N GLY A 56 -1.13 -13.61 14.79
CA GLY A 56 -1.99 -13.36 13.64
C GLY A 56 -3.10 -12.35 13.87
N GLN A 57 -3.18 -11.71 15.05
CA GLN A 57 -4.20 -10.70 15.33
C GLN A 57 -3.93 -9.40 14.57
N PRO A 58 -4.99 -8.72 14.08
CA PRO A 58 -4.83 -7.50 13.30
C PRO A 58 -4.36 -6.33 14.18
N ILE A 59 -3.28 -5.67 13.74
CA ILE A 59 -2.81 -4.41 14.30
C ILE A 59 -3.31 -3.27 13.40
N ASN A 60 -3.99 -2.29 13.99
CA ASN A 60 -4.42 -1.07 13.30
C ASN A 60 -4.00 0.16 14.11
N VAL A 61 -3.29 1.08 13.46
CA VAL A 61 -2.93 2.40 14.02
C VAL A 61 -3.37 3.46 13.02
N THR A 62 -4.01 4.52 13.51
CA THR A 62 -4.62 5.61 12.73
C THR A 62 -4.08 6.97 13.13
#